data_AF-A0A0E3V7Z9-F1
#
_entry.id   AF-A0A0E3V7Z9-F1
#
_cell.length_a   1.000
_cell.length_b   1.000
_cell.length_c   1.000
_cell.angle_alpha   90.00
_cell.angle_beta   90.00
_cell.angle_gamma   90.00
#
_symmetry.space_group_name_H-M   'P 1'
#
loop_
_entity.id
_entity.type
_entity.pdbx_description
1 polymer ?
#
loop_
_entity_poly.entity_id
_entity_poly.type
_entity_poly.pdbx_seq_one_letter_code
_entity_poly.pdbx_strand_id
1 'polypeptide(L)'
;MSLLDTIKNLFGFTPTSPAQATRPAVQAFDLEKTDSQEPISEPPKPISQGPPPAGQRRDQMLHFIVDKLRPYQNEPETAPIGVTLCLVATNPEEEAIDRVALWASQPGKFQKELSRQLADNYIKLPNDWRFEYAFYQAILPETTYREGNLGLIVLDKAKASQTPSLARVVTLTGQTEQTDYVLDPTQKTSFCIGRGRSSQTTTGRIRTNDIVILNDNDPGFDPQRGAENGAVSRAHATIRYDTTRRQYSLLVDAGGLPASGNKTKIFHPDNSIERADIAGMGYPLQSGDQIELGGAVTLLFELS
;
A
#
# COMPACT_ATOMS: atom_id res chain seq x y z
N MET A 1 20.19 17.26 -43.54
CA MET A 1 20.31 17.88 -42.20
C MET A 1 18.93 17.85 -41.55
N SER A 2 18.92 17.54 -40.26
CA SER A 2 17.88 16.78 -39.57
C SER A 2 16.81 17.70 -38.97
N LEU A 3 15.61 17.14 -38.76
CA LEU A 3 14.37 17.72 -38.24
C LEU A 3 14.50 18.41 -36.85
N LEU A 4 15.71 18.46 -36.30
CA LEU A 4 16.06 19.06 -35.01
C LEU A 4 16.41 20.56 -35.07
N ASP A 5 16.61 21.14 -36.26
CA ASP A 5 16.94 22.57 -36.39
C ASP A 5 15.70 23.50 -36.40
N THR A 6 14.49 22.94 -36.51
CA THR A 6 13.25 23.73 -36.60
C THR A 6 12.58 23.99 -35.24
N ILE A 7 12.97 23.31 -34.16
CA ILE A 7 12.37 23.48 -32.82
C ILE A 7 13.14 24.49 -31.94
N LYS A 8 14.36 24.87 -32.31
CA LYS A 8 15.19 25.82 -31.55
C LYS A 8 14.89 27.31 -31.83
N ASN A 9 14.05 27.63 -32.82
CA ASN A 9 13.74 29.02 -33.20
C ASN A 9 12.38 29.53 -32.66
N LEU A 10 11.71 28.79 -31.76
CA LEU A 10 10.45 29.21 -31.15
C LEU A 10 10.57 29.78 -29.72
N PHE A 11 11.78 29.80 -29.15
CA PHE A 11 12.09 30.56 -27.93
C PHE A 11 13.25 31.49 -28.25
N GLY A 12 12.89 32.75 -28.45
CA GLY A 12 13.73 33.74 -29.09
C GLY A 12 15.06 34.02 -28.38
N PHE A 13 16.03 34.23 -29.25
CA PHE A 13 17.18 35.10 -29.15
C PHE A 13 18.52 34.50 -28.69
N THR A 14 19.43 34.68 -29.64
CA THR A 14 20.69 34.02 -29.94
C THR A 14 21.86 34.45 -29.05
N PRO A 15 22.90 33.61 -28.99
CA PRO A 15 24.14 33.88 -28.28
C PRO A 15 25.05 34.83 -29.07
N THR A 16 25.95 35.52 -28.37
CA THR A 16 27.14 36.12 -28.98
C THR A 16 28.37 35.65 -28.22
N SER A 17 29.29 35.04 -28.94
CA SER A 17 30.65 34.64 -28.53
C SER A 17 31.46 34.59 -29.83
N PRO A 18 32.80 34.57 -29.85
CA PRO A 18 33.81 35.16 -28.96
C PRO A 18 34.94 35.88 -29.77
N ALA A 19 35.89 36.53 -29.10
CA ALA A 19 37.27 36.75 -29.58
C ALA A 19 38.17 36.98 -28.34
N GLN A 20 39.07 36.07 -27.94
CA GLN A 20 40.51 35.94 -28.35
C GLN A 20 41.23 37.30 -28.42
N ALA A 21 42.41 37.57 -27.86
CA ALA A 21 43.55 36.80 -27.33
C ALA A 21 44.19 37.66 -26.19
N THR A 22 45.14 37.28 -25.33
CA THR A 22 46.48 36.72 -25.57
C THR A 22 47.14 36.49 -24.18
N ARG A 23 47.94 35.44 -24.01
CA ARG A 23 48.87 35.19 -22.88
C ARG A 23 50.11 36.14 -22.94
N PRO A 24 51.15 36.01 -22.07
CA PRO A 24 51.22 35.95 -20.61
C PRO A 24 52.29 36.93 -20.03
N ALA A 25 52.46 36.92 -18.69
CA ALA A 25 53.76 36.83 -17.99
C ALA A 25 54.16 37.95 -17.00
N VAL A 26 54.80 37.44 -15.93
CA VAL A 26 55.85 38.04 -15.07
C VAL A 26 55.43 38.85 -13.84
N GLN A 27 55.68 38.23 -12.66
CA GLN A 27 56.38 38.68 -11.42
C GLN A 27 56.07 40.10 -10.89
N ALA A 28 56.09 40.44 -9.60
CA ALA A 28 56.64 39.85 -8.39
C ALA A 28 56.11 40.67 -7.18
N PHE A 29 56.16 40.06 -5.99
CA PHE A 29 56.38 40.64 -4.65
C PHE A 29 55.93 42.09 -4.35
N ASP A 30 55.07 42.29 -3.34
CA ASP A 30 55.59 42.66 -2.01
C ASP A 30 54.52 42.69 -0.90
N LEU A 31 55.08 42.58 0.31
CA LEU A 31 54.51 42.32 1.63
C LEU A 31 53.66 43.45 2.27
N GLU A 32 52.89 42.99 3.27
CA GLU A 32 52.55 43.67 4.54
C GLU A 32 51.51 44.82 4.55
N LYS A 33 50.34 44.56 5.14
CA LYS A 33 50.05 44.96 6.53
C LYS A 33 48.67 44.52 7.03
N THR A 34 48.71 43.99 8.24
CA THR A 34 47.65 43.69 9.20
C THR A 34 46.76 44.90 9.47
N ASP A 35 45.43 44.73 9.48
CA ASP A 35 44.61 45.26 10.57
C ASP A 35 43.29 44.49 10.74
N SER A 36 42.85 44.48 11.99
CA SER A 36 41.87 43.57 12.59
C SER A 36 40.43 44.04 12.34
N GLN A 37 39.52 43.12 11.98
CA GLN A 37 38.07 43.29 12.20
C GLN A 37 37.43 41.98 12.69
N GLU A 38 36.58 42.14 13.70
CA GLU A 38 35.90 41.14 14.52
C GLU A 38 35.00 40.17 13.73
N PRO A 39 34.75 38.94 14.25
CA PRO A 39 33.83 38.02 13.63
C PRO A 39 32.37 38.46 13.87
N ILE A 40 31.69 38.85 12.78
CA ILE A 40 30.23 39.01 12.78
C ILE A 40 29.61 37.63 12.99
N SER A 41 29.04 37.42 14.17
CA SER A 41 28.23 36.25 14.49
C SER A 41 26.95 36.25 13.63
N GLU A 42 26.87 35.35 12.66
CA GLU A 42 25.61 35.06 11.96
C GLU A 42 24.59 34.46 12.95
N PRO A 43 23.33 34.93 12.96
CA PRO A 43 22.29 34.34 13.79
C PRO A 43 21.97 32.91 13.33
N PRO A 44 21.68 31.97 14.25
CA PRO A 44 21.43 30.59 13.92
C PRO A 44 20.16 30.49 13.05
N LYS A 45 20.29 29.78 11.91
CA LYS A 45 19.16 29.48 11.02
C LYS A 45 18.07 28.74 11.81
N PRO A 46 16.79 29.12 11.63
CA PRO A 46 15.68 28.50 12.35
C PRO A 46 15.60 27.01 12.03
N ILE A 47 15.52 26.20 13.08
CA ILE A 47 15.31 24.75 13.00
C ILE A 47 13.92 24.54 12.38
N SER A 48 13.91 23.99 11.16
CA SER A 48 12.71 23.63 10.41
C SER A 48 11.82 22.67 11.22
N GLN A 49 10.68 23.15 11.70
CA GLN A 49 9.58 22.31 12.21
C GLN A 49 8.76 21.74 11.04
N GLY A 50 9.42 20.94 10.20
CA GLY A 50 8.77 20.09 9.22
C GLY A 50 8.77 18.63 9.73
N PRO A 51 7.85 17.78 9.25
CA PRO A 51 7.96 16.34 9.47
C PRO A 51 9.36 15.85 9.05
N PRO A 52 9.91 14.81 9.73
CA PRO A 52 11.29 14.41 9.53
C PRO A 52 11.56 14.13 8.05
N PRO A 53 12.68 14.58 7.48
CA PRO A 53 13.08 14.20 6.14
C PRO A 53 12.95 12.69 5.96
N ALA A 54 12.45 12.24 4.80
CA ALA A 54 12.16 10.82 4.56
C ALA A 54 13.35 9.86 4.84
N GLY A 55 14.58 10.37 4.85
CA GLY A 55 15.76 9.66 5.36
C GLY A 55 15.69 9.35 6.85
N GLN A 56 15.49 10.37 7.69
CA GLN A 56 15.38 10.18 9.15
C GLN A 56 14.20 9.29 9.51
N ARG A 57 13.07 9.44 8.81
CA ARG A 57 11.90 8.60 9.03
C ARG A 57 12.17 7.12 8.68
N ARG A 58 12.90 6.87 7.59
CA ARG A 58 13.36 5.52 7.23
C ARG A 58 14.30 4.95 8.30
N ASP A 59 15.24 5.74 8.80
CA ASP A 59 16.16 5.28 9.85
C ASP A 59 15.39 4.93 11.14
N GLN A 60 14.37 5.73 11.50
CA GLN A 60 13.46 5.43 12.61
C GLN A 60 12.74 4.08 12.41
N MET A 61 12.18 3.84 11.23
CA MET A 61 11.48 2.57 10.93
C MET A 61 12.43 1.37 10.97
N LEU A 62 13.63 1.50 10.39
CA LEU A 62 14.64 0.44 10.42
C LEU A 62 15.07 0.13 11.85
N HIS A 63 15.37 1.15 12.65
CA HIS A 63 15.78 1.00 14.03
C HIS A 63 14.70 0.32 14.86
N PHE A 64 13.43 0.76 14.72
CA PHE A 64 12.29 0.13 15.37
C PHE A 64 12.21 -1.38 15.04
N ILE A 65 12.26 -1.75 13.75
CA ILE A 65 12.16 -3.16 13.35
C ILE A 65 13.32 -3.97 13.91
N VAL A 66 14.56 -3.49 13.76
CA VAL A 66 15.77 -4.18 14.24
C VAL A 66 15.70 -4.39 15.75
N ASP A 67 15.34 -3.35 16.50
CA ASP A 67 15.27 -3.42 17.96
C ASP A 67 14.21 -4.40 18.45
N LYS A 68 13.03 -4.42 17.82
CA LYS A 68 11.98 -5.38 18.17
C LYS A 68 12.31 -6.82 17.75
N LEU A 69 13.20 -7.01 16.79
CA LEU A 69 13.64 -8.34 16.35
C LEU A 69 14.89 -8.86 17.07
N ARG A 70 15.53 -8.07 17.95
CA ARG A 70 16.67 -8.53 18.77
C ARG A 70 16.43 -9.83 19.54
N PRO A 71 15.23 -10.13 20.08
CA PRO A 71 14.99 -11.41 20.76
C PRO A 71 15.30 -12.64 19.90
N TYR A 72 15.21 -12.53 18.57
CA TYR A 72 15.44 -13.63 17.63
C TYR A 72 16.92 -13.82 17.22
N GLN A 73 17.85 -13.01 17.75
CA GLN A 73 19.27 -13.07 17.41
C GLN A 73 19.90 -14.45 17.63
N ASN A 74 19.45 -15.18 18.67
CA ASN A 74 20.01 -16.47 19.07
C ASN A 74 19.04 -17.64 18.93
N GLU A 75 17.88 -17.44 18.31
CA GLU A 75 16.83 -18.46 18.22
C GLU A 75 16.44 -18.75 16.75
N PRO A 76 17.30 -19.43 15.96
CA PRO A 76 17.04 -19.69 14.55
C PRO A 76 15.81 -20.59 14.31
N GLU A 77 15.45 -21.44 15.28
CA GLU A 77 14.27 -22.31 15.22
C GLU A 77 12.95 -21.53 15.38
N THR A 78 12.97 -20.41 16.11
CA THR A 78 11.81 -19.52 16.31
C THR A 78 11.87 -18.29 15.42
N ALA A 79 12.86 -18.21 14.53
CA ALA A 79 13.06 -17.07 13.65
C ALA A 79 11.80 -16.77 12.80
N PRO A 80 11.38 -15.50 12.73
CA PRO A 80 10.22 -15.12 11.95
C PRO A 80 10.38 -15.44 10.48
N ILE A 81 9.33 -15.96 9.84
CA ILE A 81 9.23 -16.14 8.39
C ILE A 81 8.74 -14.87 7.69
N GLY A 82 8.32 -13.86 8.44
CA GLY A 82 7.96 -12.57 7.89
C GLY A 82 7.66 -11.53 8.94
N VAL A 83 7.63 -10.28 8.51
CA VAL A 83 7.24 -9.14 9.33
C VAL A 83 6.40 -8.16 8.52
N THR A 84 5.39 -7.58 9.17
CA THR A 84 4.56 -6.53 8.60
C THR A 84 4.66 -5.28 9.46
N LEU A 85 5.09 -4.18 8.86
CA LEU A 85 5.11 -2.86 9.49
C LEU A 85 3.76 -2.17 9.31
N CYS A 86 3.06 -1.92 10.41
CA CYS A 86 1.82 -1.16 10.45
C CYS A 86 2.13 0.29 10.81
N LEU A 87 1.59 1.25 10.07
CA LEU A 87 1.80 2.67 10.31
C LEU A 87 0.47 3.40 10.44
N VAL A 88 0.34 4.26 11.45
CA VAL A 88 -0.74 5.25 11.52
C VAL A 88 -0.20 6.60 11.04
N ALA A 89 -0.82 7.13 9.99
CA ALA A 89 -0.52 8.47 9.48
C ALA A 89 -1.65 9.42 9.87
N THR A 90 -1.30 10.53 10.52
CA THR A 90 -2.28 11.49 11.04
C THR A 90 -2.82 12.41 9.94
N ASN A 91 -2.06 12.56 8.86
CA ASN A 91 -2.42 13.36 7.70
C ASN A 91 -1.77 12.82 6.41
N PRO A 92 -2.26 13.23 5.22
CA PRO A 92 -1.74 12.75 3.94
C PRO A 92 -0.27 13.10 3.65
N GLU A 93 0.25 14.17 4.26
CA GLU A 93 1.66 14.57 4.09
C GLU A 93 2.60 13.61 4.83
N GLU A 94 2.24 13.21 6.06
CA GLU A 94 2.94 12.18 6.82
C GLU A 94 2.94 10.84 6.09
N GLU A 95 1.79 10.44 5.53
CA GLU A 95 1.69 9.21 4.74
C GLU A 95 2.59 9.26 3.48
N ALA A 96 2.64 10.40 2.80
CA ALA A 96 3.52 10.58 1.64
C ALA A 96 5.01 10.45 2.03
N ILE A 97 5.41 11.01 3.17
CA ILE A 97 6.77 10.87 3.70
C ILE A 97 7.07 9.42 4.06
N ASP A 98 6.14 8.71 4.70
CA ASP A 98 6.29 7.30 5.04
C ASP A 98 6.41 6.43 3.78
N ARG A 99 5.64 6.71 2.73
CA ARG A 99 5.76 6.03 1.42
C ARG A 99 7.13 6.25 0.78
N VAL A 100 7.68 7.46 0.89
CA VAL A 100 9.03 7.77 0.39
C VAL A 100 10.10 7.05 1.24
N ALA A 101 9.94 7.03 2.56
CA ALA A 101 10.81 6.34 3.50
C ALA A 101 10.86 4.83 3.24
N LEU A 102 9.70 4.22 2.96
CA LEU A 102 9.54 2.81 2.63
C LEU A 102 9.92 2.46 1.18
N TRP A 103 10.34 3.44 0.38
CA TRP A 103 10.58 3.29 -1.05
C TRP A 103 9.41 2.59 -1.77
N ALA A 104 8.18 3.04 -1.54
CA ALA A 104 6.97 2.43 -2.10
C ALA A 104 7.00 2.28 -3.64
N SER A 105 7.72 3.16 -4.35
CA SER A 105 7.91 3.10 -5.81
C SER A 105 9.01 2.13 -6.27
N GLN A 106 9.80 1.55 -5.37
CA GLN A 106 10.89 0.61 -5.65
C GLN A 106 10.72 -0.66 -4.81
N PRO A 107 9.85 -1.60 -5.26
CA PRO A 107 9.57 -2.83 -4.54
C PRO A 107 10.83 -3.61 -4.14
N GLY A 108 10.85 -4.09 -2.89
CA GLY A 108 11.96 -4.88 -2.33
C GLY A 108 13.20 -4.08 -1.93
N LYS A 109 13.30 -2.78 -2.26
CA LYS A 109 14.47 -1.98 -1.85
C LYS A 109 14.57 -1.81 -0.35
N PHE A 110 13.45 -1.54 0.32
CA PHE A 110 13.42 -1.42 1.78
C PHE A 110 13.75 -2.74 2.45
N GLN A 111 13.18 -3.85 1.95
CA GLN A 111 13.50 -5.19 2.45
C GLN A 111 14.99 -5.50 2.32
N LYS A 112 15.64 -5.17 1.19
CA LYS A 112 17.09 -5.38 1.01
C LYS A 112 17.92 -4.60 2.02
N GLU A 113 17.57 -3.34 2.28
CA GLU A 113 18.23 -2.51 3.29
C GLU A 113 18.01 -3.09 4.70
N LEU A 114 16.77 -3.44 5.03
CA LEU A 114 16.43 -4.07 6.29
C LEU A 114 17.18 -5.40 6.50
N SER A 115 17.28 -6.25 5.47
CA SER A 115 18.08 -7.48 5.52
C SER A 115 19.53 -7.21 5.90
N ARG A 116 20.14 -6.15 5.37
CA ARG A 116 21.51 -5.76 5.73
C ARG A 116 21.60 -5.37 7.20
N GLN A 117 20.70 -4.48 7.65
CA GLN A 117 20.66 -4.03 9.05
C GLN A 117 20.44 -5.19 10.04
N LEU A 118 19.55 -6.13 9.70
CA LEU A 118 19.32 -7.32 10.52
C LEU A 118 20.57 -8.20 10.60
N ALA A 119 21.26 -8.41 9.47
CA ALA A 119 22.51 -9.16 9.43
C ALA A 119 23.63 -8.49 10.25
N ASP A 120 23.76 -7.16 10.17
CA ASP A 120 24.71 -6.37 10.96
C ASP A 120 24.45 -6.47 12.47
N ASN A 121 23.20 -6.73 12.86
CA ASN A 121 22.77 -6.99 14.23
C ASN A 121 22.69 -8.49 14.57
N TYR A 122 23.26 -9.37 13.73
CA TYR A 122 23.29 -10.83 13.88
C TYR A 122 21.91 -11.50 13.95
N ILE A 123 20.85 -10.85 13.50
CA ILE A 123 19.51 -11.42 13.41
C ILE A 123 19.38 -12.16 12.08
N LYS A 124 19.31 -13.49 12.13
CA LYS A 124 19.21 -14.35 10.94
C LYS A 124 17.77 -14.79 10.72
N LEU A 125 17.15 -14.26 9.66
CA LEU A 125 15.85 -14.71 9.16
C LEU A 125 16.02 -15.79 8.06
N PRO A 126 15.01 -16.63 7.81
CA PRO A 126 15.01 -17.58 6.68
C PRO A 126 15.20 -16.89 5.34
N ASN A 127 15.81 -17.55 4.36
CA ASN A 127 16.12 -16.92 3.05
C ASN A 127 14.89 -16.41 2.28
N ASP A 128 13.73 -16.99 2.53
CA ASP A 128 12.44 -16.70 1.90
C ASP A 128 11.54 -15.81 2.77
N TRP A 129 12.10 -15.16 3.80
CA TRP A 129 11.34 -14.28 4.67
C TRP A 129 10.74 -13.09 3.91
N ARG A 130 9.59 -12.61 4.37
CA ARG A 130 8.84 -11.52 3.71
C ARG A 130 8.78 -10.27 4.57
N PHE A 131 8.96 -9.12 3.93
CA PHE A 131 8.70 -7.81 4.51
C PHE A 131 7.50 -7.18 3.82
N GLU A 132 6.56 -6.69 4.60
CA GLU A 132 5.40 -5.95 4.12
C GLU A 132 5.12 -4.72 4.98
N TYR A 133 4.27 -3.82 4.48
CA TYR A 133 3.77 -2.68 5.26
C TYR A 133 2.30 -2.38 4.95
N ALA A 134 1.63 -1.69 5.87
CA ALA A 134 0.24 -1.26 5.76
C ALA A 134 0.01 0.06 6.49
N PHE A 135 -0.84 0.92 5.92
CA PHE A 135 -1.26 2.20 6.51
C PHE A 135 -2.64 2.07 7.14
N TYR A 136 -2.83 2.74 8.27
CA TYR A 136 -4.07 2.81 9.04
C TYR A 136 -4.39 4.26 9.36
N GLN A 137 -5.67 4.65 9.33
CA GLN A 137 -6.05 6.06 9.45
C GLN A 137 -6.16 6.57 10.89
N ALA A 138 -6.51 5.71 11.85
CA ALA A 138 -6.78 6.16 13.23
C ALA A 138 -6.11 5.29 14.30
N ILE A 139 -6.16 3.97 14.15
CA ILE A 139 -5.70 3.04 15.18
C ILE A 139 -4.92 1.91 14.52
N LEU A 140 -3.78 1.55 15.13
CA LEU A 140 -3.02 0.36 14.74
C LEU A 140 -3.81 -0.91 15.07
N PRO A 141 -3.72 -1.97 14.24
CA PRO A 141 -4.31 -3.27 14.56
C PRO A 141 -3.63 -3.89 15.78
N GLU A 142 -4.08 -5.06 16.22
CA GLU A 142 -3.30 -5.86 17.17
C GLU A 142 -1.96 -6.25 16.54
N THR A 143 -0.87 -5.71 17.10
CA THR A 143 0.50 -5.92 16.63
C THR A 143 1.34 -6.61 17.68
N THR A 144 2.29 -7.46 17.28
CA THR A 144 3.25 -8.11 18.21
C THR A 144 4.04 -7.09 19.02
N TYR A 145 4.49 -6.02 18.36
CA TYR A 145 5.20 -4.91 19.01
C TYR A 145 4.61 -3.58 18.57
N ARG A 146 4.61 -2.59 19.46
CA ARG A 146 4.09 -1.25 19.18
C ARG A 146 4.99 -0.17 19.76
N GLU A 147 5.16 0.92 19.03
CA GLU A 147 5.87 2.11 19.47
C GLU A 147 5.30 3.36 18.78
N GLY A 148 4.58 4.19 19.54
CA GLY A 148 3.91 5.37 18.99
C GLY A 148 2.94 5.01 17.86
N ASN A 149 3.18 5.58 16.67
CA ASN A 149 2.41 5.34 15.45
C ASN A 149 2.93 4.16 14.59
N LEU A 150 3.90 3.40 15.10
CA LEU A 150 4.41 2.20 14.45
C LEU A 150 3.96 0.94 15.19
N GLY A 151 3.59 -0.07 14.42
CA GLY A 151 3.30 -1.42 14.88
C GLY A 151 4.09 -2.44 14.05
N LEU A 152 4.49 -3.54 14.67
CA LEU A 152 5.17 -4.65 14.00
C LEU A 152 4.41 -5.94 14.28
N ILE A 153 3.95 -6.58 13.22
CA ILE A 153 3.42 -7.94 13.28
C ILE A 153 4.56 -8.88 12.90
N VAL A 154 4.86 -9.83 13.78
CA VAL A 154 5.87 -10.86 13.56
C VAL A 154 5.21 -12.20 13.26
N LEU A 155 5.61 -12.81 12.15
CA LEU A 155 5.05 -14.04 11.63
C LEU A 155 6.02 -15.18 11.92
N ASP A 156 5.68 -15.99 12.91
CA ASP A 156 6.47 -17.16 13.29
C ASP A 156 6.00 -18.41 12.53
N LYS A 157 6.91 -19.37 12.29
CA LYS A 157 6.55 -20.69 11.71
C LYS A 157 5.44 -21.40 12.51
N ALA A 158 5.49 -21.32 13.85
CA ALA A 158 4.49 -21.94 14.71
C ALA A 158 3.11 -21.26 14.59
N LYS A 159 3.07 -19.93 14.44
CA LYS A 159 1.83 -19.21 14.15
C LYS A 159 1.28 -19.66 12.82
N ALA A 160 2.08 -19.74 11.76
CA ALA A 160 1.67 -20.22 10.43
C ALA A 160 0.96 -21.59 10.43
N SER A 161 1.19 -22.44 11.44
CA SER A 161 0.53 -23.73 11.63
C SER A 161 -0.88 -23.66 12.27
N GLN A 162 -1.33 -22.50 12.74
CA GLN A 162 -2.71 -22.34 13.22
C GLN A 162 -3.68 -22.30 12.03
N THR A 163 -4.82 -22.98 12.16
CA THR A 163 -5.90 -23.01 11.17
C THR A 163 -6.27 -21.58 10.77
N PRO A 164 -6.25 -21.25 9.46
CA PRO A 164 -6.60 -19.92 9.01
C PRO A 164 -8.06 -19.60 9.34
N SER A 165 -8.36 -18.35 9.71
CA SER A 165 -9.70 -17.93 10.06
C SER A 165 -10.64 -18.12 8.87
N LEU A 166 -11.75 -18.80 9.09
CA LEU A 166 -12.84 -18.85 8.13
C LEU A 166 -13.56 -17.51 8.14
N ALA A 167 -14.18 -17.16 7.01
CA ALA A 167 -15.09 -16.03 6.95
C ALA A 167 -16.42 -16.44 6.32
N ARG A 168 -17.44 -15.62 6.52
CA ARG A 168 -18.75 -15.75 5.90
C ARG A 168 -19.14 -14.43 5.26
N VAL A 169 -19.73 -14.50 4.07
CA VAL A 169 -20.33 -13.35 3.40
C VAL A 169 -21.83 -13.56 3.32
N VAL A 170 -22.62 -12.63 3.85
CA VAL A 170 -24.08 -12.72 3.92
C VAL A 170 -24.70 -11.57 3.13
N THR A 171 -25.72 -11.85 2.32
CA THR A 171 -26.39 -10.81 1.54
C THR A 171 -27.38 -10.03 2.40
N LEU A 172 -27.22 -8.70 2.49
CA LEU A 172 -28.13 -7.81 3.20
C LEU A 172 -29.15 -7.16 2.26
N THR A 173 -28.68 -6.65 1.12
CA THR A 173 -29.53 -6.04 0.08
C THR A 173 -29.17 -6.58 -1.30
N GLY A 174 -30.12 -6.55 -2.22
CA GLY A 174 -30.02 -7.22 -3.52
C GLY A 174 -30.30 -8.72 -3.44
N GLN A 175 -29.95 -9.43 -4.51
CA GLN A 175 -30.16 -10.87 -4.59
C GLN A 175 -28.93 -11.62 -5.10
N THR A 176 -28.46 -12.56 -4.30
CA THR A 176 -27.39 -13.49 -4.63
C THR A 176 -27.93 -14.89 -4.89
N GLU A 177 -27.10 -15.73 -5.51
CA GLU A 177 -27.44 -17.13 -5.73
C GLU A 177 -27.56 -17.92 -4.41
N GLN A 178 -26.71 -17.64 -3.44
CA GLN A 178 -26.78 -18.17 -2.08
C GLN A 178 -26.95 -17.00 -1.12
N THR A 179 -27.71 -17.18 -0.05
CA THR A 179 -27.88 -16.14 0.99
C THR A 179 -26.60 -15.90 1.77
N ASP A 180 -25.75 -16.92 1.84
CA ASP A 180 -24.49 -16.90 2.55
C ASP A 180 -23.43 -17.76 1.88
N TYR A 181 -22.18 -17.31 1.99
CA TYR A 181 -21.01 -17.92 1.37
C TYR A 181 -19.91 -18.11 2.42
N VAL A 182 -19.44 -19.34 2.60
CA VAL A 182 -18.28 -19.62 3.46
C VAL A 182 -17.00 -19.43 2.65
N LEU A 183 -16.10 -18.59 3.14
CA LEU A 183 -14.79 -18.35 2.57
C LEU A 183 -13.77 -19.20 3.34
N ASP A 184 -13.39 -20.33 2.75
CA ASP A 184 -12.38 -21.23 3.32
C ASP A 184 -11.01 -21.04 2.62
N PRO A 185 -10.04 -20.40 3.30
CA PRO A 185 -8.73 -20.14 2.73
C PRO A 185 -7.85 -21.38 2.62
N THR A 186 -8.26 -22.52 3.22
CA THR A 186 -7.62 -23.83 2.99
C THR A 186 -8.00 -24.41 1.63
N GLN A 187 -9.16 -24.04 1.07
CA GLN A 187 -9.62 -24.48 -0.25
C GLN A 187 -9.18 -23.51 -1.35
N LYS A 188 -9.36 -22.20 -1.13
CA LYS A 188 -9.04 -21.16 -2.11
C LYS A 188 -8.78 -19.85 -1.40
N THR A 189 -7.79 -19.08 -1.85
CA THR A 189 -7.44 -17.79 -1.22
C THR A 189 -8.07 -16.58 -1.91
N SER A 190 -8.81 -16.76 -3.01
CA SER A 190 -9.37 -15.68 -3.81
C SER A 190 -10.82 -15.98 -4.20
N PHE A 191 -11.75 -15.12 -3.80
CA PHE A 191 -13.19 -15.28 -3.98
C PHE A 191 -13.72 -14.14 -4.84
N CYS A 192 -14.02 -14.44 -6.10
CA CYS A 192 -14.47 -13.51 -7.11
C CYS A 192 -15.93 -13.12 -6.86
N ILE A 193 -16.23 -11.83 -6.90
CA ILE A 193 -17.57 -11.25 -6.76
C ILE A 193 -17.99 -10.63 -8.09
N GLY A 194 -19.21 -10.91 -8.51
CA GLY A 194 -19.80 -10.23 -9.64
C GLY A 194 -21.17 -10.73 -10.02
N ARG A 195 -21.78 -10.02 -10.97
CA ARG A 195 -23.07 -10.37 -11.52
C ARG A 195 -22.97 -11.51 -12.54
N GLY A 196 -23.75 -12.57 -12.32
CA GLY A 196 -23.72 -13.82 -13.08
C GLY A 196 -22.56 -14.73 -12.68
N ARG A 197 -22.76 -16.05 -12.86
CA ARG A 197 -21.77 -17.07 -12.46
C ARG A 197 -20.48 -17.00 -13.27
N SER A 198 -20.56 -16.65 -14.55
CA SER A 198 -19.39 -16.51 -15.41
C SER A 198 -19.45 -15.21 -16.21
N SER A 199 -18.27 -14.64 -16.43
CA SER A 199 -18.08 -13.44 -17.24
C SER A 199 -16.88 -13.61 -18.14
N GLN A 200 -16.95 -13.02 -19.34
CA GLN A 200 -15.79 -12.95 -20.22
C GLN A 200 -15.04 -11.66 -19.93
N THR A 201 -13.76 -11.79 -19.58
CA THR A 201 -12.86 -10.65 -19.40
C THR A 201 -12.53 -10.00 -20.75
N THR A 202 -11.99 -8.78 -20.72
CA THR A 202 -11.50 -8.08 -21.92
C THR A 202 -10.43 -8.84 -22.71
N THR A 203 -9.74 -9.79 -22.06
CA THR A 203 -8.76 -10.68 -22.69
C THR A 203 -9.36 -11.92 -23.35
N GLY A 204 -10.70 -12.07 -23.32
CA GLY A 204 -11.41 -13.25 -23.82
C GLY A 204 -11.42 -14.43 -22.84
N ARG A 205 -10.67 -14.38 -21.73
CA ARG A 205 -10.70 -15.41 -20.68
C ARG A 205 -12.01 -15.40 -19.92
N ILE A 206 -12.50 -16.58 -19.58
CA ILE A 206 -13.67 -16.77 -18.71
C ILE A 206 -13.23 -16.61 -17.26
N ARG A 207 -13.91 -15.73 -16.53
CA ARG A 207 -13.85 -15.58 -15.08
C ARG A 207 -15.10 -16.20 -14.49
N THR A 208 -14.92 -17.02 -13.46
CA THR A 208 -16.02 -17.57 -12.64
C THR A 208 -16.11 -16.77 -11.36
N ASN A 209 -17.31 -16.32 -11.00
CA ASN A 209 -17.57 -15.67 -9.73
C ASN A 209 -17.94 -16.73 -8.68
N ASP A 210 -17.36 -16.61 -7.49
CA ASP A 210 -17.63 -17.47 -6.35
C ASP A 210 -18.83 -16.93 -5.54
N ILE A 211 -18.91 -15.60 -5.41
CA ILE A 211 -20.05 -14.87 -4.84
C ILE A 211 -20.82 -14.26 -6.01
N VAL A 212 -22.00 -14.83 -6.30
CA VAL A 212 -22.75 -14.55 -7.51
C VAL A 212 -23.96 -13.67 -7.20
N ILE A 213 -23.94 -12.44 -7.72
CA ILE A 213 -25.14 -11.59 -7.79
C ILE A 213 -25.98 -12.06 -8.97
N LEU A 214 -27.28 -12.33 -8.76
CA LEU A 214 -28.14 -12.84 -9.83
C LEU A 214 -28.42 -11.78 -10.90
N ASN A 215 -28.46 -12.21 -12.16
CA ASN A 215 -29.05 -11.48 -13.26
C ASN A 215 -30.54 -11.77 -13.39
N ASP A 216 -31.22 -10.89 -14.12
CA ASP A 216 -32.65 -10.96 -14.43
C ASP A 216 -33.06 -12.28 -15.12
N ASN A 217 -32.13 -12.91 -15.83
CA ASN A 217 -32.34 -14.17 -16.55
C ASN A 217 -31.89 -15.41 -15.75
N ASP A 218 -31.31 -15.24 -14.56
CA ASP A 218 -30.83 -16.36 -13.75
C ASP A 218 -32.02 -17.06 -13.05
N PRO A 219 -31.97 -18.39 -12.90
CA PRO A 219 -32.99 -19.12 -12.16
C PRO A 219 -33.15 -18.60 -10.73
N GLY A 220 -34.40 -18.37 -10.32
CA GLY A 220 -34.71 -17.89 -8.98
C GLY A 220 -34.57 -16.38 -8.78
N PHE A 221 -34.27 -15.61 -9.84
CA PHE A 221 -34.30 -14.15 -9.77
C PHE A 221 -35.70 -13.63 -9.42
N ASP A 222 -35.75 -12.76 -8.42
CA ASP A 222 -36.93 -12.04 -7.96
C ASP A 222 -36.79 -10.58 -8.41
N PRO A 223 -37.67 -10.09 -9.31
CA PRO A 223 -37.57 -8.72 -9.84
C PRO A 223 -37.69 -7.60 -8.81
N GLN A 224 -38.30 -7.86 -7.64
CA GLN A 224 -38.38 -6.87 -6.57
C GLN A 224 -37.10 -6.86 -5.74
N ARG A 225 -36.61 -8.05 -5.34
CA ARG A 225 -35.39 -8.16 -4.51
C ARG A 225 -34.11 -7.87 -5.28
N GLY A 226 -34.07 -8.27 -6.55
CA GLY A 226 -32.92 -8.13 -7.44
C GLY A 226 -32.96 -6.89 -8.34
N ALA A 227 -33.94 -5.99 -8.17
CA ALA A 227 -34.14 -4.81 -9.03
C ALA A 227 -32.86 -4.00 -9.25
N GLU A 228 -32.03 -3.88 -8.21
CA GLU A 228 -30.80 -3.08 -8.26
C GLU A 228 -29.53 -3.89 -8.56
N ASN A 229 -29.63 -5.21 -8.72
CA ASN A 229 -28.48 -6.07 -9.04
C ASN A 229 -27.79 -5.64 -10.35
N GLY A 230 -28.52 -5.01 -11.28
CA GLY A 230 -27.99 -4.49 -12.53
C GLY A 230 -26.84 -3.48 -12.36
N ALA A 231 -26.77 -2.79 -11.22
CA ALA A 231 -25.68 -1.88 -10.86
C ALA A 231 -24.36 -2.62 -10.55
N VAL A 232 -24.40 -3.93 -10.34
CA VAL A 232 -23.19 -4.73 -10.11
C VAL A 232 -22.63 -5.22 -11.45
N SER A 233 -21.40 -4.81 -11.75
CA SER A 233 -20.59 -5.38 -12.83
C SER A 233 -20.40 -6.90 -12.74
N ARG A 234 -20.22 -7.52 -13.91
CA ARG A 234 -19.96 -8.97 -14.01
C ARG A 234 -18.61 -9.41 -13.40
N ALA A 235 -17.65 -8.50 -13.31
CA ALA A 235 -16.39 -8.67 -12.58
C ALA A 235 -16.18 -7.43 -11.70
N HIS A 236 -16.73 -7.46 -10.48
CA HIS A 236 -16.86 -6.27 -9.65
C HIS A 236 -15.73 -6.14 -8.63
N ALA A 237 -15.50 -7.19 -7.87
CA ALA A 237 -14.51 -7.21 -6.80
C ALA A 237 -14.04 -8.64 -6.51
N THR A 238 -13.03 -8.78 -5.67
CA THR A 238 -12.48 -10.05 -5.22
C THR A 238 -12.14 -9.93 -3.74
N ILE A 239 -12.63 -10.84 -2.92
CA ILE A 239 -12.13 -10.98 -1.54
C ILE A 239 -10.94 -11.93 -1.58
N ARG A 240 -9.79 -11.50 -1.06
CA ARG A 240 -8.57 -12.31 -1.02
C ARG A 240 -8.10 -12.50 0.41
N TYR A 241 -7.82 -13.74 0.77
CA TYR A 241 -7.13 -14.07 2.01
C TYR A 241 -5.62 -14.00 1.79
N ASP A 242 -4.96 -13.16 2.57
CA ASP A 242 -3.51 -13.12 2.67
C ASP A 242 -3.05 -14.11 3.73
N THR A 243 -2.39 -15.19 3.31
CA THR A 243 -1.88 -16.22 4.24
C THR A 243 -0.75 -15.71 5.13
N THR A 244 -0.05 -14.67 4.70
CA THR A 244 1.03 -14.02 5.43
C THR A 244 0.43 -13.13 6.51
N ARG A 245 -0.50 -12.23 6.16
CA ARG A 245 -1.18 -11.33 7.12
C ARG A 245 -2.29 -11.99 7.93
N ARG A 246 -2.75 -13.16 7.50
CA ARG A 246 -3.91 -13.88 8.04
C ARG A 246 -5.17 -13.03 8.05
N GLN A 247 -5.34 -12.30 6.96
CA GLN A 247 -6.36 -11.27 6.87
C GLN A 247 -7.03 -11.34 5.51
N TYR A 248 -8.34 -11.13 5.50
CA TYR A 248 -9.09 -10.92 4.27
C TYR A 248 -8.98 -9.47 3.83
N SER A 249 -8.90 -9.25 2.53
CA SER A 249 -8.98 -7.90 1.96
C SER A 249 -9.87 -7.90 0.73
N LEU A 250 -10.62 -6.83 0.54
CA LEU A 250 -11.36 -6.55 -0.67
C LEU A 250 -10.43 -5.93 -1.70
N LEU A 251 -10.41 -6.47 -2.91
CA LEU A 251 -9.76 -5.89 -4.07
C LEU A 251 -10.85 -5.53 -5.07
N VAL A 252 -10.83 -4.30 -5.58
CA VAL A 252 -11.82 -3.86 -6.57
C VAL A 252 -11.30 -4.16 -7.96
N ASP A 253 -12.09 -4.95 -8.69
CA ASP A 253 -11.80 -5.30 -10.08
C ASP A 253 -12.23 -4.16 -11.00
N ALA A 254 -11.79 -4.18 -12.26
CA ALA A 254 -12.05 -3.10 -13.22
C ALA A 254 -13.53 -2.68 -13.28
N GLY A 255 -14.46 -3.62 -13.15
CA GLY A 255 -15.89 -3.33 -13.18
C GLY A 255 -16.45 -2.65 -11.93
N GLY A 256 -15.80 -2.75 -10.77
CA GLY A 256 -16.22 -2.10 -9.53
C GLY A 256 -15.65 -0.70 -9.33
N LEU A 257 -14.71 -0.28 -10.20
CA LEU A 257 -14.07 1.02 -10.14
C LEU A 257 -14.98 2.14 -10.71
N PRO A 258 -14.80 3.39 -10.25
CA PRO A 258 -15.47 4.58 -10.81
C PRO A 258 -15.30 4.76 -12.32
N ALA A 259 -14.15 4.35 -12.87
CA ALA A 259 -13.89 4.40 -14.31
C ALA A 259 -14.89 3.58 -15.15
N SER A 260 -15.52 2.57 -14.55
CA SER A 260 -16.57 1.75 -15.16
C SER A 260 -17.98 2.24 -14.83
N GLY A 261 -18.13 3.42 -14.22
CA GLY A 261 -19.41 3.99 -13.79
C GLY A 261 -19.97 3.38 -12.50
N ASN A 262 -19.19 2.55 -11.80
CA ASN A 262 -19.61 1.88 -10.57
C ASN A 262 -18.89 2.43 -9.35
N LYS A 263 -19.38 2.09 -8.17
CA LYS A 263 -18.75 2.46 -6.90
C LYS A 263 -18.73 1.25 -5.99
N THR A 264 -17.60 1.06 -5.31
CA THR A 264 -17.44 0.06 -4.24
C THR A 264 -17.09 0.79 -2.96
N LYS A 265 -17.80 0.50 -1.87
CA LYS A 265 -17.52 1.09 -0.55
C LYS A 265 -17.53 0.02 0.53
N ILE A 266 -16.79 0.27 1.59
CA ILE A 266 -16.81 -0.53 2.81
C ILE A 266 -17.31 0.38 3.94
N PHE A 267 -18.38 -0.04 4.59
CA PHE A 267 -18.89 0.59 5.81
C PHE A 267 -18.44 -0.25 6.98
N HIS A 268 -17.63 0.34 7.85
CA HIS A 268 -17.08 -0.34 9.00
C HIS A 268 -18.08 -0.28 10.19
N PRO A 269 -17.98 -1.20 11.17
CA PRO A 269 -18.82 -1.20 12.37
C PRO A 269 -18.75 0.10 13.19
N ASP A 270 -17.65 0.86 13.08
CA ASP A 270 -17.47 2.16 13.73
C ASP A 270 -18.13 3.33 12.96
N ASN A 271 -18.88 3.03 11.89
CA ASN A 271 -19.50 3.96 10.95
C ASN A 271 -18.53 4.74 10.06
N SER A 272 -17.24 4.42 10.06
CA SER A 272 -16.32 4.96 9.06
C SER A 272 -16.60 4.32 7.68
N ILE A 273 -16.31 5.09 6.63
CA ILE A 273 -16.56 4.69 5.24
C ILE A 273 -15.25 4.73 4.48
N GLU A 274 -14.85 3.59 3.95
CA GLU A 274 -13.71 3.49 3.04
C GLU A 274 -14.21 3.36 1.60
N ARG A 275 -13.67 4.20 0.70
CA ARG A 275 -13.96 4.11 -0.74
C ARG A 275 -12.92 3.22 -1.39
N ALA A 276 -13.40 2.13 -1.97
CA ALA A 276 -12.55 1.17 -2.64
C ALA A 276 -12.46 1.51 -4.14
N ASP A 277 -11.65 2.52 -4.48
CA ASP A 277 -11.59 3.13 -5.81
C ASP A 277 -10.19 3.06 -6.47
N ILE A 278 -9.21 2.45 -5.82
CA ILE A 278 -7.84 2.31 -6.33
C ILE A 278 -7.63 0.88 -6.84
N ALA A 279 -7.37 0.76 -8.15
CA ALA A 279 -7.08 -0.51 -8.79
C ALA A 279 -5.86 -1.20 -8.18
N GLY A 280 -5.99 -2.48 -7.83
CA GLY A 280 -4.92 -3.30 -7.28
C GLY A 280 -4.61 -3.04 -5.79
N MET A 281 -5.26 -2.07 -5.15
CA MET A 281 -5.22 -1.89 -3.70
C MET A 281 -6.10 -2.95 -3.02
N GLY A 282 -5.57 -3.54 -1.94
CA GLY A 282 -6.33 -4.41 -1.06
C GLY A 282 -6.78 -3.62 0.17
N TYR A 283 -8.09 -3.60 0.41
CA TYR A 283 -8.73 -2.94 1.53
C TYR A 283 -9.00 -3.98 2.62
N PRO A 284 -8.33 -3.92 3.78
CA PRO A 284 -8.50 -4.93 4.82
C PRO A 284 -9.94 -5.01 5.32
N LEU A 285 -10.44 -6.24 5.47
CA LEU A 285 -11.79 -6.50 6.00
C LEU A 285 -11.70 -6.93 7.46
N GLN A 286 -12.67 -6.48 8.25
CA GLN A 286 -12.93 -6.90 9.62
C GLN A 286 -14.35 -7.43 9.78
N SER A 287 -14.57 -8.28 10.79
CA SER A 287 -15.90 -8.82 11.06
C SER A 287 -16.89 -7.68 11.33
N GLY A 288 -18.05 -7.73 10.66
CA GLY A 288 -19.10 -6.71 10.72
C GLY A 288 -19.03 -5.66 9.61
N ASP A 289 -18.00 -5.66 8.76
CA ASP A 289 -17.93 -4.76 7.60
C ASP A 289 -19.08 -5.03 6.62
N GLN A 290 -19.67 -3.96 6.09
CA GLN A 290 -20.64 -4.03 5.00
C GLN A 290 -20.02 -3.52 3.69
N ILE A 291 -20.04 -4.36 2.67
CA ILE A 291 -19.47 -4.09 1.35
C ILE A 291 -20.60 -3.71 0.40
N GLU A 292 -20.66 -2.44 0.00
CA GLU A 292 -21.59 -1.92 -1.00
C GLU A 292 -20.97 -2.03 -2.40
N LEU A 293 -21.67 -2.71 -3.30
CA LEU A 293 -21.30 -2.98 -4.68
C LEU A 293 -22.25 -2.24 -5.62
N GLY A 294 -21.71 -1.48 -6.57
CA GLY A 294 -22.50 -0.71 -7.54
C GLY A 294 -23.35 0.40 -6.92
N GLY A 295 -23.31 0.58 -5.60
CA GLY A 295 -24.16 1.52 -4.88
C GLY A 295 -25.52 1.00 -4.44
N ALA A 296 -25.74 -0.30 -4.46
CA ALA A 296 -27.07 -0.88 -4.28
C ALA A 296 -27.05 -2.21 -3.50
N VAL A 297 -26.20 -3.13 -3.96
CA VAL A 297 -26.09 -4.47 -3.37
C VAL A 297 -25.09 -4.41 -2.21
N THR A 298 -25.53 -4.83 -1.02
CA THR A 298 -24.73 -4.80 0.19
C THR A 298 -24.55 -6.21 0.74
N LEU A 299 -23.29 -6.56 1.00
CA LEU A 299 -22.89 -7.83 1.60
C LEU A 299 -22.28 -7.57 2.98
N LEU A 300 -22.65 -8.35 3.99
CA LEU A 300 -22.00 -8.37 5.30
C LEU A 300 -20.83 -9.35 5.27
N PHE A 301 -19.68 -8.94 5.78
CA PHE A 301 -18.52 -9.80 6.00
C PHE A 301 -18.38 -10.14 7.49
N GLU A 302 -18.27 -11.41 7.82
CA GLU A 302 -18.10 -11.90 9.20
C GLU A 302 -16.90 -12.85 9.27
N LEU A 303 -16.10 -12.74 10.33
CA LEU A 303 -15.11 -13.77 10.67
C LEU A 303 -15.77 -14.83 11.54
N SER A 304 -15.41 -16.10 11.32
CA SER A 304 -15.90 -17.26 12.08
C SER A 304 -14.89 -17.76 13.12
#